data_AF-A0A0C3PCY9-F1
#
_entry.id   AF-A0A0C3PCY9-F1
#
_cell.length_a   1.000
_cell.length_b   1.000
_cell.length_c   1.000
_cell.angle_alpha   90.00
_cell.angle_beta   90.00
_cell.angle_gamma   90.00
#
_symmetry.space_group_name_H-M   'P 1'
#
loop_
_entity.id
_entity.type
_entity.pdbx_description
1 polymer ?
#
loop_
_entity_poly.entity_id
_entity_poly.type
_entity_poly.pdbx_seq_one_letter_code
_entity_poly.pdbx_strand_id
1 'polypeptide(L)' 'MARRAPPQNSVPGLFGAPPPRRAIHDPNESALSRFIREEIFAPEKVSGNISIITGVAVFAAGVFSARTWGDILVPA' A
#
# COMPACT_ATOMS: atom_id res chain seq x y z
N MET A 1 -10.80 18.52 -49.45
CA MET A 1 -11.44 18.37 -48.13
C MET A 1 -10.87 17.13 -47.45
N ALA A 2 -9.90 17.28 -46.54
CA ALA A 2 -9.29 16.17 -45.82
C ALA A 2 -10.19 15.75 -44.65
N ARG A 3 -10.73 14.52 -44.68
CA ARG A 3 -11.50 13.95 -43.57
C ARG A 3 -10.50 13.58 -42.46
N ARG A 4 -10.41 14.38 -41.41
CA ARG A 4 -9.65 14.03 -40.19
C ARG A 4 -10.35 12.85 -39.54
N ALA A 5 -9.67 11.71 -39.41
CA ALA A 5 -10.19 10.53 -38.74
C ALA A 5 -10.40 10.83 -37.24
N PRO A 6 -11.46 10.30 -36.60
CA PRO A 6 -11.63 10.40 -35.15
C PRO A 6 -10.54 9.58 -34.43
N PRO A 7 -10.09 10.00 -33.23
CA PRO A 7 -9.14 9.24 -32.45
C PRO A 7 -9.70 7.84 -32.14
N GLN A 8 -8.89 6.80 -32.33
CA GLN A 8 -9.28 5.37 -32.27
C GLN A 8 -9.88 4.89 -30.94
N ASN A 9 -9.95 5.72 -29.89
CA ASN A 9 -10.38 5.33 -28.54
C ASN A 9 -11.58 6.12 -28.00
N SER A 10 -12.51 6.59 -28.84
CA SER A 10 -13.76 7.19 -28.36
C SER A 10 -14.75 6.13 -27.86
N VAL A 11 -14.45 5.48 -26.73
CA VAL A 11 -15.41 4.65 -25.99
C VAL A 11 -16.04 5.52 -24.90
N PRO A 12 -17.37 5.75 -24.92
CA PRO A 12 -18.05 6.53 -23.90
C PRO A 12 -18.03 5.83 -22.52
N GLY A 13 -17.09 6.22 -21.68
CA GLY A 13 -17.31 6.63 -20.28
C GLY A 13 -17.89 5.69 -19.23
N LEU A 14 -18.33 4.46 -19.52
CA LEU A 14 -18.92 3.59 -18.48
C LEU A 14 -17.96 2.53 -17.90
N PHE A 15 -16.93 2.13 -18.67
CA PHE A 15 -15.93 1.14 -18.26
C PHE A 15 -14.49 1.58 -18.59
N GLY A 16 -14.20 2.87 -18.42
CA GLY A 16 -12.82 3.35 -18.54
C GLY A 16 -11.97 2.77 -17.40
N ALA A 17 -10.84 2.14 -17.73
CA ALA A 17 -9.83 1.82 -16.73
C ALA A 17 -9.52 3.09 -15.91
N PRO A 18 -9.34 2.99 -14.57
CA PRO A 18 -8.98 4.14 -13.76
C PRO A 18 -7.79 4.85 -14.41
N PRO A 19 -7.84 6.19 -14.56
CA PRO A 19 -6.70 6.90 -15.14
C PRO A 19 -5.47 6.53 -14.32
N PRO A 20 -4.34 6.15 -14.96
CA PRO A 20 -3.12 5.85 -14.23
C PRO A 20 -2.82 7.07 -13.37
N ARG A 21 -2.91 6.89 -12.05
CA ARG A 21 -2.72 7.97 -11.08
C ARG A 21 -1.28 8.40 -11.26
N ARG A 22 -1.07 9.55 -11.90
CA ARG A 22 0.26 10.14 -12.06
C ARG A 22 0.84 10.30 -10.67
N ALA A 23 1.75 9.41 -10.28
CA ALA A 23 2.58 9.62 -9.13
C ALA A 23 3.32 10.93 -9.40
N ILE A 24 2.99 11.97 -8.63
CA ILE A 24 3.62 13.28 -8.75
C ILE A 24 5.06 13.08 -8.25
N HIS A 25 5.97 12.74 -9.16
CA HIS A 25 7.39 12.57 -8.85
C HIS A 25 7.97 13.96 -8.61
N ASP A 26 7.97 14.39 -7.35
CA ASP A 26 8.56 15.66 -6.95
C ASP A 26 10.09 15.50 -6.94
N PRO A 27 10.85 16.22 -7.79
CA PRO A 27 12.31 16.14 -7.83
C PRO A 27 12.99 16.53 -6.52
N ASN A 28 12.29 17.24 -5.62
CA ASN A 28 12.80 17.62 -4.30
C ASN A 28 12.43 16.62 -3.19
N GLU A 29 11.85 15.47 -3.54
CA GLU A 29 11.46 14.47 -2.55
C GLU A 29 12.68 13.78 -1.94
N SER A 30 12.74 13.71 -0.61
CA SER A 30 13.78 12.94 0.08
C SER A 30 13.63 11.44 -0.21
N ALA A 31 14.75 10.70 -0.30
CA ALA A 31 14.73 9.26 -0.57
C ALA A 31 13.84 8.47 0.42
N LEU A 32 13.74 8.93 1.66
CA LEU A 32 12.86 8.36 2.67
C LEU A 32 11.38 8.59 2.33
N SER A 33 11.00 9.81 1.96
CA SER A 33 9.63 10.12 1.54
C SER A 33 9.22 9.32 0.30
N ARG A 34 10.13 9.19 -0.68
CA ARG A 34 9.93 8.36 -1.86
C ARG A 34 9.72 6.89 -1.50
N PHE A 35 10.54 6.35 -0.61
CA PHE A 35 10.41 4.97 -0.11
C PHE A 35 9.06 4.75 0.59
N ILE A 36 8.65 5.66 1.47
CA ILE A 36 7.35 5.57 2.15
C ILE A 36 6.21 5.54 1.12
N ARG A 37 6.28 6.37 0.09
CA ARG A 37 5.27 6.42 -0.98
C ARG A 37 5.23 5.17 -1.85
N GLU A 38 6.40 4.67 -2.28
CA GLU A 38 6.52 3.57 -3.24
C GLU A 38 6.48 2.18 -2.60
N GLU A 39 6.94 2.05 -1.36
CA GLU A 39 7.06 0.76 -0.68
C GLU A 39 5.99 0.57 0.39
N ILE A 40 5.63 1.61 1.15
CA ILE A 40 4.68 1.49 2.27
C ILE A 40 3.24 1.75 1.82
N PHE A 41 2.99 2.86 1.11
CA PHE A 41 1.64 3.31 0.74
C PHE A 41 1.25 3.03 -0.71
N ALA A 42 2.13 2.40 -1.51
CA ALA A 42 1.77 2.01 -2.86
C ALA A 42 0.60 1.02 -2.83
N PRO A 43 -0.52 1.30 -3.52
CA PRO A 43 -1.78 0.56 -3.38
C PRO A 43 -1.63 -0.94 -3.67
N GLU A 44 -0.65 -1.32 -4.50
CA GLU A 44 -0.32 -2.70 -4.83
C GLU A 44 0.35 -3.45 -3.65
N LYS A 45 1.01 -2.72 -2.74
CA LYS A 45 1.77 -3.26 -1.61
C LYS A 45 1.07 -3.10 -0.27
N VAL A 46 0.07 -2.21 -0.17
CA VAL A 46 -0.65 -1.92 1.10
C VAL A 46 -1.19 -3.19 1.75
N SER A 47 -1.82 -4.10 0.99
CA SER A 47 -2.36 -5.34 1.56
C SER A 47 -1.26 -6.24 2.17
N GLY A 48 -0.11 -6.35 1.51
CA GLY A 48 1.04 -7.11 2.01
C GLY A 48 1.63 -6.44 3.25
N ASN A 49 1.83 -5.13 3.21
CA ASN A 49 2.40 -4.35 4.31
C ASN A 49 1.52 -4.40 5.56
N ILE A 50 0.20 -4.31 5.43
CA ILE A 50 -0.73 -4.47 6.55
C ILE A 50 -0.56 -5.84 7.19
N SER A 51 -0.46 -6.90 6.38
CA SER A 51 -0.27 -8.26 6.89
C SER A 51 1.05 -8.39 7.65
N ILE A 52 2.14 -7.81 7.14
CA ILE A 52 3.45 -7.78 7.80
C ILE A 52 3.38 -7.03 9.12
N ILE A 53 2.83 -5.80 9.13
CA ILE A 53 2.68 -4.97 10.33
C ILE A 53 1.83 -5.70 11.37
N THR A 54 0.73 -6.32 10.93
CA THR A 54 -0.15 -7.09 11.81
C THR A 54 0.60 -8.28 12.43
N GLY A 55 1.36 -9.04 11.63
CA GLY A 55 2.17 -10.15 12.11
C GLY A 55 3.20 -9.72 13.15
N VAL A 56 3.94 -8.64 12.86
CA VAL A 56 4.92 -8.06 13.78
C VAL A 56 4.26 -7.57 15.08
N ALA A 57 3.11 -6.91 14.98
CA ALA A 57 2.36 -6.42 16.13
C ALA A 57 1.86 -7.57 17.01
N VAL A 58 1.25 -8.61 16.42
CA VAL A 58 0.77 -9.79 17.16
C VAL A 58 1.93 -10.52 17.83
N PHE A 59 3.06 -10.69 17.14
CA PHE A 59 4.25 -11.30 17.73
C PHE A 59 4.76 -10.51 18.94
N ALA A 60 4.95 -9.19 18.79
CA ALA A 60 5.41 -8.33 19.87
C ALA A 60 4.43 -8.32 21.05
N ALA A 61 3.12 -8.25 20.77
CA ALA A 61 2.09 -8.32 21.79
C ALA A 61 2.10 -9.67 22.52
N GLY A 62 2.32 -10.77 21.81
CA GLY A 62 2.45 -12.10 22.40
C GLY A 62 3.66 -12.22 23.33
N VAL A 63 4.83 -11.72 22.90
CA VAL A 63 6.03 -11.68 23.75
C VAL A 63 5.80 -10.82 24.99
N PHE A 64 5.20 -9.63 24.83
CA PHE A 64 4.87 -8.77 25.95
C PHE A 64 3.93 -9.45 26.94
N SER A 65 2.85 -10.07 26.42
CA SER A 65 1.86 -10.79 27.22
C SER A 65 2.49 -11.95 27.99
N ALA A 66 3.33 -12.76 27.34
CA ALA A 66 4.05 -13.86 27.97
C ALA A 66 5.02 -13.36 29.06
N ARG A 67 5.67 -12.21 28.84
CA ARG A 67 6.58 -11.64 29.83
C ARG A 67 5.86 -11.04 31.03
N THR A 68 4.65 -10.52 30.84
CA THR A 68 3.87 -9.87 31.91
C THR A 68 3.01 -10.85 32.71
N TRP A 69 2.47 -11.89 32.05
CA TRP A 69 1.54 -12.83 32.68
C TRP A 69 1.98 -14.29 32.62
N GLY A 70 3.19 -14.58 32.10
CA GLY A 70 3.70 -15.95 31.96
C GLY A 70 3.65 -16.74 33.26
N ASP A 71 4.03 -16.12 34.37
CA ASP A 71 4.05 -16.77 35.70
C ASP A 71 2.64 -17.16 36.19
N ILE A 72 1.61 -16.44 35.76
CA ILE A 72 0.20 -16.74 36.10
C ILE A 72 -0.33 -17.89 35.22
N LEU A 73 0.23 -18.05 34.02
CA LEU A 73 -0.20 -19.06 33.04
C LEU A 73 0.47 -20.42 33.22
N VAL A 74 1.54 -20.50 34.02
CA VAL A 74 2.22 -21.75 34.36
C VAL A 74 1.63 -22.28 35.68
N PRO A 75 0.92 -23.44 35.67
CA PRO A 75 0.50 -24.10 36.90
C PRO A 75 1.72 -24.54 37.71
N ALA A 76 1.63 -24.41 39.04
CA ALA A 76 2.66 -24.85 39.98
C ALA A 76 2.99 -26.35 39.87
#